data_AF-A0A6A6SS11-F1
#
_entry.id   AF-A0A6A6SS11-F1
#
_cell.length_a   1.000
_cell.length_b   1.000
_cell.length_c   1.000
_cell.angle_alpha   90.00
_cell.angle_beta   90.00
_cell.angle_gamma   90.00
#
_symmetry.space_group_name_H-M   'P 1'
#
loop_
_entity.id
_entity.type
_entity.pdbx_description
1 polymer ?
#
loop_
_entity_poly.entity_id
_entity_poly.type
_entity_poly.pdbx_seq_one_letter_code
_entity_poly.pdbx_strand_id
1 'polypeptide(L)'
;MATSPVSALSVPSRFAIELEKLDPEVPFRASQSYVHHTWARTFHSRPELYIRPQSIPEIQKVVTLARRMRRRVVTVGCAHSPSDLTCTSAWMVNLDDYSQVLDVDRERKTITVQAGIRMHALNLAAKEHGLTMPSLGSIDDQSLAGAIATATHGSSMNHGLLSESVASLRIVLANGQAVKCSPAQSPDLFRAALVSLGALGIIVEIEFQLSEHCDLEWVQTILPIEDILEEWKRGLWTSDDFVRVWWLPYMRRAILWRASQTSKPPRKPEYNWYGGSVGYHTYHILLYISQYVPRFLPWVEWFVFGMQYGFGNGSTMSAVEEKRTGLLMNCLYSQFVNEWSIPLSDGPEALTRLTKWIHGDEQGSGIPFSPKGVYVHSPIEVRVANAQSSSRPYLDTQQPGVPTLYLNATLYRPYGQDPPARERYYEAFEHLMKEYQGRPHWAKNFQSVDHAYLSSVYGPDLDDYLRVRNEVDPDGMFVGSWHRQTILPPRTELPVFPLEEKEIVRRERKTGGTDWLGEQARWWDGGIDVFSKEKGNGNGSESEESFDLMAGAEAEQSILLQSLHDDLPTPEVEKRVREGTEEGVTGHGVFSKM
;
A
#
# COMPACT_ATOMS: atom_id res chain seq x y z
N MET A 1 -23.68 -0.41 8.98
CA MET A 1 -24.73 -0.61 7.96
C MET A 1 -25.32 -1.99 8.17
N ALA A 2 -26.64 -2.13 8.21
CA ALA A 2 -27.31 -3.41 8.44
C ALA A 2 -26.93 -4.41 7.33
N THR A 3 -26.50 -5.61 7.73
CA THR A 3 -26.20 -6.74 6.85
C THR A 3 -27.44 -7.06 6.01
N SER A 4 -27.37 -6.83 4.70
CA SER A 4 -28.39 -7.36 3.80
C SER A 4 -28.26 -8.89 3.79
N PRO A 5 -29.35 -9.65 3.97
CA PRO A 5 -29.30 -11.10 3.81
C PRO A 5 -28.82 -11.44 2.40
N VAL A 6 -28.07 -12.53 2.26
CA VAL A 6 -27.49 -13.02 1.00
C VAL A 6 -28.54 -13.13 -0.12
N SER A 7 -29.83 -13.31 0.22
CA SER A 7 -30.96 -13.34 -0.72
C SER A 7 -31.20 -12.06 -1.52
N ALA A 8 -30.55 -10.94 -1.17
CA ALA A 8 -30.63 -9.67 -1.91
C ALA A 8 -29.53 -9.48 -2.98
N LEU A 9 -28.57 -10.42 -3.10
CA LEU A 9 -27.51 -10.33 -4.10
C LEU A 9 -28.03 -10.82 -5.46
N SER A 10 -27.95 -9.96 -6.48
CA SER A 10 -28.17 -10.33 -7.88
C SER A 10 -26.92 -11.02 -8.42
N VAL A 11 -26.69 -12.27 -8.01
CA VAL A 11 -25.56 -13.13 -8.43
C VAL A 11 -26.06 -14.35 -9.21
N PRO A 12 -25.23 -14.99 -10.05
CA PRO A 12 -25.62 -16.19 -10.79
C PRO A 12 -26.14 -17.28 -9.84
N SER A 13 -27.11 -18.11 -10.27
CA SER A 13 -27.68 -19.18 -9.44
C SER A 13 -26.62 -20.13 -8.86
N ARG A 14 -25.54 -20.38 -9.62
CA ARG A 14 -24.37 -21.16 -9.16
C ARG A 14 -23.70 -20.58 -7.92
N PHE A 15 -23.73 -19.26 -7.72
CA PHE A 15 -23.18 -18.64 -6.52
C PHE A 15 -23.86 -19.18 -5.25
N ALA A 16 -25.19 -19.28 -5.26
CA ALA A 16 -25.94 -19.81 -4.11
C ALA A 16 -25.59 -21.27 -3.85
N ILE A 17 -25.48 -22.09 -4.91
CA ILE A 17 -25.08 -23.50 -4.83
C ILE A 17 -23.67 -23.64 -4.22
N GLU A 18 -22.70 -22.87 -4.71
CA GLU A 18 -21.32 -22.95 -4.21
C GLU A 18 -21.18 -22.41 -2.79
N LEU A 19 -21.99 -21.40 -2.41
CA LEU A 19 -22.01 -20.89 -1.05
C LEU A 19 -22.66 -21.90 -0.07
N GLU A 20 -23.73 -22.60 -0.47
CA GLU A 20 -24.39 -23.64 0.33
C GLU A 20 -23.48 -24.86 0.58
N LYS A 21 -22.49 -25.12 -0.29
CA LYS A 21 -21.47 -26.15 -0.08
C LYS A 21 -20.44 -25.78 1.00
N LEU A 22 -20.40 -24.52 1.46
CA LEU A 22 -19.47 -24.05 2.51
C LEU A 22 -20.20 -23.95 3.84
N ASP A 23 -19.45 -24.00 4.95
CA ASP A 23 -20.00 -24.01 6.32
C ASP A 23 -21.00 -22.86 6.56
N PRO A 24 -22.30 -23.12 6.71
CA PRO A 24 -23.30 -22.06 6.84
C PRO A 24 -23.12 -21.19 8.09
N GLU A 25 -22.41 -21.68 9.12
CA GLU A 25 -22.14 -20.93 10.36
C GLU A 25 -21.11 -19.81 10.16
N VAL A 26 -20.25 -19.92 9.13
CA VAL A 26 -19.28 -18.87 8.78
C VAL A 26 -19.96 -17.81 7.91
N PRO A 27 -20.10 -16.55 8.33
CA PRO A 27 -20.81 -15.53 7.55
C PRO A 27 -20.13 -15.20 6.21
N PHE A 28 -20.92 -14.81 5.21
CA PHE A 28 -20.41 -14.21 3.97
C PHE A 28 -20.99 -12.80 3.78
N ARG A 29 -20.21 -11.79 4.15
CA ARG A 29 -20.69 -10.40 4.32
C ARG A 29 -20.40 -9.56 3.09
N ALA A 30 -21.23 -9.68 2.06
CA ALA A 30 -21.04 -8.99 0.79
C ALA A 30 -22.14 -7.96 0.48
N SER A 31 -21.78 -6.96 -0.34
CA SER A 31 -22.69 -5.96 -0.92
C SER A 31 -22.35 -5.68 -2.37
N GLN A 32 -23.36 -5.40 -3.20
CA GLN A 32 -23.21 -4.98 -4.60
C GLN A 32 -23.34 -3.45 -4.79
N SER A 33 -23.60 -2.69 -3.72
CA SER A 33 -23.88 -1.25 -3.79
C SER A 33 -22.64 -0.36 -3.70
N TYR A 34 -21.48 -0.95 -3.42
CA TYR A 34 -20.25 -0.19 -3.23
C TYR A 34 -19.72 0.39 -4.54
N VAL A 35 -19.28 1.65 -4.50
CA VAL A 35 -18.57 2.30 -5.60
C VAL A 35 -17.20 2.71 -5.08
N HIS A 36 -16.17 2.12 -5.65
CA HIS A 36 -14.79 2.35 -5.27
C HIS A 36 -14.26 3.65 -5.86
N HIS A 37 -13.43 4.34 -5.10
CA HIS A 37 -12.60 5.43 -5.60
C HIS A 37 -11.33 5.56 -4.78
N THR A 38 -10.24 5.97 -5.42
CA THR A 38 -9.04 6.39 -4.70
C THR A 38 -9.33 7.66 -3.89
N TRP A 39 -8.58 7.95 -2.83
CA TRP A 39 -8.79 9.10 -1.94
C TRP A 39 -8.85 10.42 -2.71
N ALA A 40 -7.92 10.61 -3.65
CA ALA A 40 -7.88 11.78 -4.50
C ALA A 40 -8.96 11.77 -5.60
N ARG A 41 -9.73 10.69 -5.76
CA ARG A 41 -10.70 10.46 -6.85
C ARG A 41 -10.05 10.54 -8.23
N THR A 42 -8.86 9.97 -8.34
CA THR A 42 -8.13 9.82 -9.62
C THR A 42 -8.68 8.64 -10.40
N PHE A 43 -9.11 7.59 -9.71
CA PHE A 43 -9.75 6.41 -10.30
C PHE A 43 -11.05 6.08 -9.59
N HIS A 44 -11.98 5.53 -10.35
CA HIS A 44 -13.26 4.99 -9.91
C HIS A 44 -13.46 3.60 -10.50
N SER A 45 -13.94 2.65 -9.70
CA SER A 45 -14.36 1.35 -10.19
C SER A 45 -15.58 0.84 -9.43
N ARG A 46 -16.22 -0.20 -9.93
CA ARG A 46 -17.36 -0.84 -9.24
C ARG A 46 -17.11 -2.34 -9.17
N PRO A 47 -16.78 -2.89 -7.98
CA PRO A 47 -16.66 -4.34 -7.82
C PRO A 47 -18.02 -5.02 -7.99
N GLU A 48 -18.01 -6.29 -8.41
CA GLU A 48 -19.18 -7.18 -8.38
C GLU A 48 -19.65 -7.37 -6.95
N LEU A 49 -18.71 -7.67 -6.04
CA LEU A 49 -18.95 -7.83 -4.61
C LEU A 49 -17.92 -7.03 -3.82
N TYR A 50 -18.42 -6.25 -2.86
CA TYR A 50 -17.62 -5.65 -1.80
C TYR A 50 -17.86 -6.42 -0.51
N ILE A 51 -16.80 -7.01 0.04
CA ILE A 51 -16.85 -8.02 1.10
C ILE A 51 -16.10 -7.52 2.33
N ARG A 52 -16.71 -7.65 3.51
CA ARG A 52 -16.13 -7.20 4.80
C ARG A 52 -16.10 -8.36 5.80
N PRO A 53 -15.09 -9.23 5.74
CA PRO A 53 -14.97 -10.36 6.66
C PRO A 53 -14.57 -9.90 8.07
N GLN A 54 -14.94 -10.68 9.07
CA GLN A 54 -14.65 -10.39 10.50
C GLN A 54 -13.80 -11.46 11.19
N SER A 55 -13.41 -12.51 10.48
CA SER A 55 -12.62 -13.61 11.02
C SER A 55 -11.80 -14.33 9.94
N ILE A 56 -10.80 -15.11 10.34
CA ILE A 56 -10.02 -15.94 9.41
C ILE A 56 -10.92 -16.92 8.63
N PRO A 57 -11.86 -17.65 9.25
CA PRO A 57 -12.79 -18.49 8.52
C PRO A 57 -13.60 -17.75 7.45
N GLU A 58 -14.05 -16.51 7.73
CA GLU A 58 -14.74 -15.69 6.72
C GLU A 58 -13.80 -15.33 5.55
N ILE A 59 -12.53 -15.01 5.81
CA ILE A 59 -11.53 -14.71 4.77
C ILE A 59 -11.23 -15.96 3.91
N GLN A 60 -11.04 -17.12 4.54
CA GLN A 60 -10.81 -18.39 3.84
C GLN A 60 -12.02 -18.79 3.00
N LYS A 61 -13.25 -18.57 3.52
CA LYS A 61 -14.49 -18.75 2.77
C LYS A 61 -14.53 -17.86 1.53
N VAL A 62 -14.14 -16.59 1.64
CA VAL A 62 -14.09 -15.65 0.49
C VAL A 62 -13.13 -16.16 -0.58
N VAL A 63 -11.92 -16.56 -0.19
CA VAL A 63 -10.91 -17.09 -1.11
C VAL A 63 -11.39 -18.36 -1.80
N THR A 64 -11.94 -19.31 -1.04
CA THR A 64 -12.46 -20.57 -1.56
C THR A 64 -13.59 -20.35 -2.56
N LEU A 65 -14.53 -19.47 -2.20
CA LEU A 65 -15.66 -19.16 -3.07
C LEU A 65 -15.21 -18.38 -4.31
N ALA A 66 -14.26 -17.45 -4.19
CA ALA A 66 -13.72 -16.71 -5.33
C ALA A 66 -13.04 -17.66 -6.34
N ARG A 67 -12.26 -18.62 -5.86
CA ARG A 67 -11.65 -19.68 -6.67
C ARG A 67 -12.71 -20.49 -7.41
N ARG A 68 -13.71 -21.01 -6.70
CA ARG A 68 -14.83 -21.78 -7.29
C ARG A 68 -15.68 -20.96 -8.26
N MET A 69 -15.79 -19.66 -8.01
CA MET A 69 -16.51 -18.70 -8.85
C MET A 69 -15.67 -18.13 -9.99
N ARG A 70 -14.40 -18.53 -10.11
CA ARG A 70 -13.41 -17.95 -11.02
C ARG A 70 -13.41 -16.42 -10.96
N ARG A 71 -13.18 -15.86 -9.77
CA ARG A 71 -13.18 -14.42 -9.50
C ARG A 71 -11.83 -13.98 -8.99
N ARG A 72 -11.34 -12.89 -9.57
CA ARG A 72 -10.23 -12.14 -8.99
C ARG A 72 -10.64 -11.54 -7.65
N VAL A 73 -9.72 -11.54 -6.69
CA VAL A 73 -9.85 -10.86 -5.41
C VAL A 73 -8.83 -9.72 -5.33
N VAL A 74 -9.27 -8.54 -4.90
CA VAL A 74 -8.40 -7.42 -4.53
C VAL A 74 -8.68 -7.01 -3.09
N THR A 75 -7.62 -6.76 -2.31
CA THR A 75 -7.74 -6.29 -0.94
C THR A 75 -7.55 -4.78 -0.87
N VAL A 76 -8.42 -4.08 -0.14
CA VAL A 76 -8.38 -2.62 -0.01
C VAL A 76 -8.50 -2.17 1.46
N GLY A 77 -7.68 -1.17 1.82
CA GLY A 77 -7.83 -0.40 3.05
C GLY A 77 -8.72 0.83 2.84
N CYS A 78 -8.20 2.03 3.07
CA CYS A 78 -8.92 3.31 2.91
C CYS A 78 -8.84 3.89 1.49
N ALA A 79 -8.35 3.11 0.53
CA ALA A 79 -8.16 3.54 -0.86
C ALA A 79 -7.27 4.80 -1.04
N HIS A 80 -6.32 5.05 -0.12
CA HIS A 80 -5.52 6.28 -0.15
C HIS A 80 -4.50 6.35 -1.29
N SER A 81 -4.07 5.20 -1.82
CA SER A 81 -3.18 5.11 -2.98
C SER A 81 -3.78 5.85 -4.19
N PRO A 82 -3.08 6.81 -4.82
CA PRO A 82 -3.58 7.47 -6.02
C PRO A 82 -3.51 6.62 -7.29
N SER A 83 -2.86 5.44 -7.26
CA SER A 83 -2.79 4.49 -8.37
C SER A 83 -4.06 3.64 -8.54
N ASP A 84 -4.21 3.02 -9.71
CA ASP A 84 -5.28 2.09 -10.07
C ASP A 84 -5.07 0.66 -9.56
N LEU A 85 -4.06 0.40 -8.72
CA LEU A 85 -3.76 -0.92 -8.12
C LEU A 85 -4.99 -1.59 -7.46
N THR A 86 -5.84 -0.78 -6.82
CA THR A 86 -7.04 -1.25 -6.11
C THR A 86 -8.28 -1.35 -6.99
N CYS A 87 -8.20 -0.97 -8.27
CA CYS A 87 -9.34 -1.05 -9.17
C CYS A 87 -9.67 -2.50 -9.49
N THR A 88 -10.96 -2.80 -9.51
CA THR A 88 -11.52 -4.07 -9.95
C THR A 88 -13.00 -3.92 -10.33
N SER A 89 -13.45 -4.84 -11.16
CA SER A 89 -14.84 -5.17 -11.46
C SER A 89 -15.21 -6.56 -10.93
N ALA A 90 -14.27 -7.29 -10.34
CA ALA A 90 -14.47 -8.57 -9.65
C ALA A 90 -14.72 -8.34 -8.14
N TRP A 91 -14.09 -9.13 -7.26
CA TRP A 91 -14.36 -9.09 -5.82
C TRP A 91 -13.36 -8.20 -5.09
N MET A 92 -13.89 -7.34 -4.23
CA MET A 92 -13.11 -6.43 -3.41
C MET A 92 -13.32 -6.76 -1.94
N VAL A 93 -12.23 -7.00 -1.22
CA VAL A 93 -12.22 -7.34 0.20
C VAL A 93 -11.66 -6.17 0.99
N ASN A 94 -12.41 -5.69 1.97
CA ASN A 94 -11.95 -4.67 2.91
C ASN A 94 -11.89 -5.25 4.32
N LEU A 95 -10.74 -5.09 4.96
CA LEU A 95 -10.46 -5.71 6.26
C LEU A 95 -10.75 -4.78 7.45
N ASP A 96 -11.44 -3.66 7.28
CA ASP A 96 -11.64 -2.68 8.37
C ASP A 96 -12.42 -3.26 9.56
N ASP A 97 -13.20 -4.33 9.35
CA ASP A 97 -13.92 -5.04 10.43
C ASP A 97 -13.09 -6.20 11.04
N TYR A 98 -11.83 -6.35 10.62
CA TYR A 98 -10.85 -7.33 11.08
C TYR A 98 -9.56 -6.60 11.50
N SER A 99 -9.65 -5.86 12.61
CA SER A 99 -8.67 -4.84 13.01
C SER A 99 -8.28 -4.90 14.49
N GLN A 100 -8.42 -6.05 15.16
CA GLN A 100 -8.13 -6.19 16.58
C GLN A 100 -6.62 -6.19 16.87
N VAL A 101 -6.24 -5.68 18.04
CA VAL A 101 -4.93 -5.93 18.65
C VAL A 101 -5.02 -7.28 19.36
N LEU A 102 -4.11 -8.18 19.04
CA LEU A 102 -4.10 -9.56 19.53
C LEU A 102 -3.16 -9.71 20.73
N ASP A 103 -1.99 -9.07 20.68
CA ASP A 103 -0.98 -9.14 21.73
C ASP A 103 -0.07 -7.90 21.73
N VAL A 104 0.43 -7.50 22.90
CA VAL A 104 1.42 -6.42 23.06
C VAL A 104 2.50 -6.87 24.05
N ASP A 105 3.70 -7.14 23.55
CA ASP A 105 4.85 -7.50 24.36
C ASP A 105 5.70 -6.25 24.62
N ARG A 106 5.74 -5.81 25.89
CA ARG A 106 6.50 -4.64 26.32
C ARG A 106 8.02 -4.87 26.37
N GLU A 107 8.45 -6.11 26.64
CA GLU A 107 9.87 -6.44 26.75
C GLU A 107 10.50 -6.54 25.37
N ARG A 108 9.84 -7.25 24.45
CA ARG A 108 10.24 -7.35 23.03
C ARG A 108 9.89 -6.09 22.22
N LYS A 109 9.02 -5.23 22.76
CA LYS A 109 8.47 -4.04 22.12
C LYS A 109 7.78 -4.39 20.80
N THR A 110 7.00 -5.45 20.80
CA THR A 110 6.26 -5.92 19.61
C THR A 110 4.77 -5.85 19.83
N ILE A 111 4.02 -5.60 18.76
CA ILE A 111 2.56 -5.65 18.76
C ILE A 111 2.08 -6.58 17.66
N THR A 112 1.20 -7.52 18.01
CA THR A 112 0.56 -8.42 17.05
C THR A 112 -0.87 -7.94 16.80
N VAL A 113 -1.20 -7.69 15.53
CA VAL A 113 -2.48 -7.10 15.13
C VAL A 113 -3.09 -7.82 13.94
N GLN A 114 -4.40 -7.75 13.82
CA GLN A 114 -5.11 -8.07 12.59
C GLN A 114 -4.83 -7.01 11.52
N ALA A 115 -4.66 -7.47 10.28
CA ALA A 115 -4.14 -6.68 9.15
C ALA A 115 -5.01 -5.46 8.76
N GLY A 116 -6.29 -5.45 9.13
CA GLY A 116 -7.19 -4.34 8.88
C GLY A 116 -6.95 -3.09 9.72
N ILE A 117 -6.15 -3.20 10.79
CA ILE A 117 -5.90 -2.09 11.71
C ILE A 117 -5.32 -0.87 10.98
N ARG A 118 -5.86 0.31 11.32
CA ARG A 118 -5.31 1.60 10.87
C ARG A 118 -4.08 1.94 11.69
N MET A 119 -3.06 2.55 11.09
CA MET A 119 -1.83 2.94 11.81
C MET A 119 -2.13 3.91 12.96
N HIS A 120 -3.16 4.76 12.82
CA HIS A 120 -3.71 5.57 13.91
C HIS A 120 -4.14 4.73 15.12
N ALA A 121 -5.01 3.74 14.90
CA ALA A 121 -5.53 2.89 15.97
C ALA A 121 -4.43 2.04 16.61
N LEU A 122 -3.48 1.54 15.81
CA LEU A 122 -2.31 0.82 16.29
C LEU A 122 -1.47 1.69 17.24
N ASN A 123 -1.15 2.92 16.86
CA ASN A 123 -0.37 3.81 17.71
C ASN A 123 -1.10 4.18 19.01
N LEU A 124 -2.42 4.39 18.97
CA LEU A 124 -3.20 4.62 20.18
C LEU A 124 -3.16 3.43 21.14
N ALA A 125 -3.29 2.21 20.62
CA ALA A 125 -3.17 1.00 21.44
C ALA A 125 -1.75 0.81 21.99
N ALA A 126 -0.72 0.98 21.15
CA ALA A 126 0.69 0.89 21.57
C ALA A 126 1.04 1.90 22.68
N LYS A 127 0.45 3.10 22.63
CA LYS A 127 0.65 4.16 23.62
C LYS A 127 0.24 3.75 25.03
N GLU A 128 -0.82 2.95 25.18
CA GLU A 128 -1.25 2.42 26.49
C GLU A 128 -0.17 1.55 27.15
N HIS A 129 0.79 1.09 26.35
CA HIS A 129 1.94 0.28 26.77
C HIS A 129 3.26 1.05 26.81
N GLY A 130 3.24 2.38 26.63
CA GLY A 130 4.45 3.20 26.58
C GLY A 130 5.25 3.01 25.29
N LEU A 131 4.61 2.55 24.21
CA LEU A 131 5.25 2.26 22.93
C LEU A 131 4.63 3.11 21.79
N THR A 132 5.34 3.20 20.67
CA THR A 132 4.87 3.87 19.44
C THR A 132 5.59 3.30 18.21
N MET A 133 5.07 3.55 17.01
CA MET A 133 5.76 3.16 15.78
C MET A 133 7.12 3.89 15.65
N PRO A 134 8.18 3.22 15.19
CA PRO A 134 9.52 3.82 15.08
C PRO A 134 9.56 4.93 14.03
N SER A 135 8.81 4.79 12.94
CA SER A 135 8.67 5.76 11.87
C SER A 135 7.22 5.76 11.35
N LEU A 136 6.80 6.87 10.76
CA LEU A 136 5.49 7.05 10.15
C LEU A 136 5.64 7.84 8.84
N GLY A 137 4.74 7.56 7.90
CA GLY A 137 4.50 8.45 6.76
C GLY A 137 3.78 9.73 7.19
N SER A 138 3.41 10.56 6.22
CA SER A 138 2.70 11.82 6.50
C SER A 138 1.24 11.64 6.94
N ILE A 139 0.70 10.41 6.86
CA ILE A 139 -0.71 10.07 7.14
C ILE A 139 -0.75 8.72 7.84
N ASP A 140 -1.69 8.53 8.78
CA ASP A 140 -1.87 7.28 9.51
C ASP A 140 -3.29 6.68 9.44
N ASP A 141 -4.16 7.21 8.58
CA ASP A 141 -5.45 6.62 8.21
C ASP A 141 -5.30 5.34 7.35
N GLN A 142 -4.09 5.06 6.84
CA GLN A 142 -3.81 3.85 6.07
C GLN A 142 -3.88 2.61 6.98
N SER A 143 -4.35 1.48 6.41
CA SER A 143 -4.21 0.20 7.10
C SER A 143 -2.74 -0.20 7.12
N LEU A 144 -2.29 -0.86 8.20
CA LEU A 144 -0.91 -1.31 8.32
C LEU A 144 -0.52 -2.23 7.14
N ALA A 145 -1.38 -3.20 6.81
CA ALA A 145 -1.15 -4.12 5.70
C ALA A 145 -1.05 -3.39 4.34
N GLY A 146 -1.89 -2.38 4.11
CA GLY A 146 -1.81 -1.56 2.89
C GLY A 146 -0.53 -0.74 2.84
N ALA A 147 -0.09 -0.19 3.97
CA ALA A 147 1.12 0.62 4.07
C ALA A 147 2.38 -0.20 3.75
N ILE A 148 2.52 -1.40 4.34
CA ILE A 148 3.67 -2.28 4.04
C ILE A 148 3.62 -2.79 2.60
N ALA A 149 2.44 -3.24 2.13
CA ALA A 149 2.29 -3.84 0.80
C ALA A 149 2.71 -2.91 -0.36
N THR A 150 2.70 -1.60 -0.14
CA THR A 150 3.08 -0.58 -1.13
C THR A 150 4.37 0.18 -0.78
N ALA A 151 5.24 -0.39 0.06
CA ALA A 151 6.54 0.19 0.45
C ALA A 151 6.45 1.59 1.08
N THR A 152 5.48 1.81 1.99
CA THR A 152 5.38 3.10 2.69
C THR A 152 6.61 3.36 3.55
N HIS A 153 7.07 4.61 3.57
CA HIS A 153 8.22 5.05 4.35
C HIS A 153 8.00 6.45 4.97
N GLY A 154 8.77 6.74 6.02
CA GLY A 154 8.85 8.05 6.65
C GLY A 154 9.95 8.93 6.03
N SER A 155 10.56 9.80 6.84
CA SER A 155 11.75 10.57 6.43
C SER A 155 12.78 10.61 7.55
N SER A 156 13.74 9.68 7.52
CA SER A 156 14.76 9.51 8.56
C SER A 156 15.96 8.72 8.01
N MET A 157 17.17 9.09 8.42
CA MET A 157 18.39 8.32 8.12
C MET A 157 18.55 7.07 8.99
N ASN A 158 17.73 6.94 10.03
CA ASN A 158 17.77 5.83 10.99
C ASN A 158 16.72 4.75 10.69
N HIS A 159 15.88 4.96 9.68
CA HIS A 159 14.76 4.07 9.37
C HIS A 159 14.62 3.87 7.86
N GLY A 160 14.24 2.66 7.46
CA GLY A 160 13.89 2.33 6.08
C GLY A 160 12.38 2.36 5.84
N LEU A 161 11.90 1.40 5.05
CA LEU A 161 10.47 1.17 4.81
C LEU A 161 9.77 0.76 6.11
N LEU A 162 8.47 1.04 6.24
CA LEU A 162 7.68 0.55 7.38
C LEU A 162 7.70 -0.99 7.48
N SER A 163 7.79 -1.67 6.33
CA SER A 163 7.87 -3.13 6.28
C SER A 163 9.12 -3.70 6.96
N GLU A 164 10.20 -2.90 7.14
CA GLU A 164 11.39 -3.35 7.87
C GLU A 164 11.14 -3.58 9.35
N SER A 165 10.09 -2.98 9.91
CA SER A 165 9.66 -3.19 11.29
C SER A 165 8.70 -4.38 11.45
N VAL A 166 8.41 -5.15 10.39
CA VAL A 166 7.60 -6.37 10.51
C VAL A 166 8.51 -7.52 10.96
N ALA A 167 8.18 -8.16 12.08
CA ALA A 167 8.91 -9.31 12.61
C ALA A 167 8.40 -10.63 12.01
N SER A 168 7.08 -10.76 11.87
CA SER A 168 6.42 -11.88 11.21
C SER A 168 5.05 -11.45 10.67
N LEU A 169 4.49 -12.21 9.73
CA LEU A 169 3.13 -11.99 9.24
C LEU A 169 2.44 -13.32 8.91
N ARG A 170 1.10 -13.31 8.89
CA ARG A 170 0.27 -14.41 8.38
C ARG A 170 -0.49 -13.95 7.13
N ILE A 171 -0.51 -14.79 6.10
CA ILE A 171 -1.15 -14.52 4.81
C ILE A 171 -2.07 -15.68 4.42
N VAL A 172 -3.29 -15.39 3.96
CA VAL A 172 -4.18 -16.38 3.34
C VAL A 172 -3.89 -16.42 1.84
N LEU A 173 -3.39 -17.56 1.37
CA LEU A 173 -2.98 -17.79 -0.03
C LEU A 173 -4.15 -18.17 -0.92
N ALA A 174 -3.91 -18.30 -2.24
CA ALA A 174 -4.96 -18.60 -3.22
C ALA A 174 -5.63 -19.97 -3.00
N ASN A 175 -4.94 -20.89 -2.33
CA ASN A 175 -5.46 -22.19 -1.97
C ASN A 175 -6.36 -22.17 -0.71
N GLY A 176 -6.47 -21.04 -0.02
CA GLY A 176 -7.25 -20.87 1.22
C GLY A 176 -6.49 -21.17 2.51
N GLN A 177 -5.23 -21.63 2.44
CA GLN A 177 -4.40 -21.87 3.63
C GLN A 177 -3.90 -20.54 4.22
N ALA A 178 -3.92 -20.45 5.55
CA ALA A 178 -3.36 -19.33 6.29
C ALA A 178 -1.93 -19.68 6.74
N VAL A 179 -0.95 -19.01 6.15
CA VAL A 179 0.47 -19.32 6.26
C VAL A 179 1.18 -18.25 7.06
N LYS A 180 1.89 -18.63 8.13
CA LYS A 180 2.79 -17.73 8.87
C LYS A 180 4.17 -17.75 8.23
N CYS A 181 4.77 -16.58 8.05
CA CYS A 181 6.13 -16.44 7.55
C CYS A 181 6.90 -15.35 8.31
N SER A 182 8.21 -15.52 8.39
CA SER A 182 9.16 -14.67 9.10
C SER A 182 10.56 -14.84 8.46
N PRO A 183 11.59 -14.10 8.90
CA PRO A 183 12.96 -14.35 8.45
C PRO A 183 13.45 -15.79 8.68
N ALA A 184 12.90 -16.48 9.68
CA ALA A 184 13.27 -17.86 10.02
C ALA A 184 12.32 -18.92 9.43
N GLN A 185 11.12 -18.54 8.98
CA GLN A 185 10.06 -19.45 8.52
C GLN A 185 9.54 -18.99 7.17
N SER A 186 9.75 -19.78 6.11
CA SER A 186 9.40 -19.44 4.73
C SER A 186 9.92 -18.04 4.32
N PRO A 187 11.25 -17.82 4.36
CA PRO A 187 11.86 -16.50 4.19
C PRO A 187 11.56 -15.86 2.83
N ASP A 188 11.46 -16.65 1.75
CA ASP A 188 11.11 -16.10 0.43
C ASP A 188 9.68 -15.55 0.41
N LEU A 189 8.71 -16.28 0.99
CA LEU A 189 7.34 -15.80 1.13
C LEU A 189 7.30 -14.54 2.01
N PHE A 190 8.07 -14.51 3.09
CA PHE A 190 8.18 -13.35 3.96
C PHE A 190 8.70 -12.12 3.19
N ARG A 191 9.85 -12.23 2.49
CA ARG A 191 10.44 -11.15 1.69
C ARG A 191 9.49 -10.67 0.59
N ALA A 192 8.75 -11.57 -0.05
CA ALA A 192 7.74 -11.19 -1.04
C ALA A 192 6.54 -10.48 -0.39
N ALA A 193 6.09 -10.94 0.78
CA ALA A 193 4.92 -10.39 1.46
C ALA A 193 5.15 -9.02 2.10
N LEU A 194 6.39 -8.69 2.49
CA LEU A 194 6.74 -7.37 3.03
C LEU A 194 6.41 -6.21 2.08
N VAL A 195 6.49 -6.43 0.76
CA VAL A 195 5.99 -5.54 -0.29
C VAL A 195 5.22 -6.38 -1.31
N SER A 196 4.04 -6.84 -0.90
CA SER A 196 3.25 -7.83 -1.66
C SER A 196 2.51 -7.27 -2.86
N LEU A 197 2.26 -5.96 -2.91
CA LEU A 197 1.36 -5.30 -3.88
C LEU A 197 -0.07 -5.90 -3.91
N GLY A 198 -0.42 -6.72 -2.92
CA GLY A 198 -1.68 -7.47 -2.90
C GLY A 198 -1.74 -8.63 -3.90
N ALA A 199 -0.62 -9.05 -4.48
CA ALA A 199 -0.58 -10.07 -5.55
C ALA A 199 -0.36 -11.52 -5.08
N LEU A 200 -0.09 -11.72 -3.79
CA LEU A 200 0.28 -13.03 -3.22
C LEU A 200 -0.88 -13.70 -2.46
N GLY A 201 -1.81 -12.90 -1.95
CA GLY A 201 -2.78 -13.34 -0.95
C GLY A 201 -3.29 -12.19 -0.09
N ILE A 202 -4.08 -12.53 0.91
CA ILE A 202 -4.63 -11.58 1.88
C ILE A 202 -3.80 -11.66 3.16
N ILE A 203 -2.98 -10.65 3.45
CA ILE A 203 -2.29 -10.55 4.75
C ILE A 203 -3.37 -10.37 5.83
N VAL A 204 -3.33 -11.20 6.87
CA VAL A 204 -4.35 -11.24 7.94
C VAL A 204 -3.80 -10.89 9.32
N GLU A 205 -2.52 -11.15 9.58
CA GLU A 205 -1.90 -10.84 10.88
C GLU A 205 -0.49 -10.29 10.67
N ILE A 206 -0.09 -9.34 11.49
CA ILE A 206 1.24 -8.72 11.45
C ILE A 206 1.76 -8.57 12.88
N GLU A 207 2.94 -9.10 13.15
CA GLU A 207 3.75 -8.78 14.34
C GLU A 207 4.71 -7.65 13.98
N PHE A 208 4.56 -6.50 14.63
CA PHE A 208 5.25 -5.26 14.28
C PHE A 208 6.13 -4.77 15.44
N GLN A 209 7.37 -4.42 15.11
CA GLN A 209 8.35 -3.86 16.03
C GLN A 209 8.05 -2.38 16.32
N LEU A 210 8.01 -2.05 17.60
CA LEU A 210 7.75 -0.71 18.13
C LEU A 210 9.02 -0.11 18.75
N SER A 211 8.99 1.19 18.98
CA SER A 211 9.94 1.94 19.80
C SER A 211 9.30 2.41 21.09
N GLU A 212 10.12 2.85 22.04
CA GLU A 212 9.63 3.59 23.21
C GLU A 212 8.80 4.80 22.77
N HIS A 213 7.74 5.07 23.52
CA HIS A 213 6.96 6.29 23.36
C HIS A 213 7.83 7.50 23.67
N CYS A 214 7.73 8.54 22.84
CA CYS A 214 8.44 9.78 23.06
C CYS A 214 7.73 10.98 22.42
N ASP A 215 8.11 12.16 22.89
CA ASP A 215 7.77 13.44 22.28
C ASP A 215 8.89 13.89 21.34
N LEU A 216 8.52 14.63 20.30
CA LEU A 216 9.45 15.27 19.36
C LEU A 216 9.39 16.77 19.53
N GLU A 217 10.56 17.42 19.54
CA GLU A 217 10.66 18.84 19.23
C GLU A 217 10.96 18.97 17.76
N TRP A 218 10.10 19.69 17.03
CA TRP A 218 10.32 19.96 15.63
C TRP A 218 10.46 21.46 15.35
N VAL A 219 11.31 21.78 14.38
CA VAL A 219 11.57 23.14 13.90
C VAL A 219 11.46 23.14 12.38
N GLN A 220 10.67 24.07 11.87
CA GLN A 220 10.48 24.35 10.47
C GLN A 220 11.06 25.73 10.15
N THR A 221 11.91 25.83 9.13
CA THR A 221 12.57 27.09 8.71
C THR A 221 12.47 27.27 7.20
N ILE A 222 12.14 28.47 6.72
CA ILE A 222 12.33 28.82 5.31
C ILE A 222 13.79 29.23 5.07
N LEU A 223 14.45 28.58 4.12
CA LEU A 223 15.83 28.86 3.75
C LEU A 223 15.98 29.11 2.25
N PRO A 224 16.98 29.92 1.82
CA PRO A 224 17.49 29.89 0.45
C PRO A 224 17.87 28.48 0.06
N ILE A 225 17.73 28.18 -1.22
CA ILE A 225 17.99 26.82 -1.67
C ILE A 225 19.48 26.49 -1.74
N GLU A 226 20.31 27.49 -1.97
CA GLU A 226 21.75 27.40 -1.91
C GLU A 226 22.22 26.93 -0.52
N ASP A 227 21.61 27.45 0.55
CA ASP A 227 21.91 27.03 1.93
C ASP A 227 21.55 25.56 2.16
N ILE A 228 20.41 25.09 1.63
CA ILE A 228 20.04 23.66 1.71
C ILE A 228 21.07 22.78 1.00
N LEU A 229 21.53 23.18 -0.19
CA LEU A 229 22.53 22.44 -0.96
C LEU A 229 23.91 22.46 -0.28
N GLU A 230 24.26 23.53 0.43
CA GLU A 230 25.46 23.58 1.26
C GLU A 230 25.34 22.66 2.48
N GLU A 231 24.24 22.73 3.22
CA GLU A 231 23.98 21.86 4.37
C GLU A 231 23.90 20.38 3.96
N TRP A 232 23.43 20.08 2.73
CA TRP A 232 23.43 18.72 2.18
C TRP A 232 24.82 18.09 2.24
N LYS A 233 25.87 18.87 1.96
CA LYS A 233 27.28 18.43 2.02
C LYS A 233 27.81 18.30 3.44
N ARG A 234 27.19 19.00 4.40
CA ARG A 234 27.59 19.05 5.82
C ARG A 234 26.84 18.05 6.70
N GLY A 235 25.95 17.25 6.14
CA GLY A 235 25.17 16.26 6.87
C GLY A 235 23.76 16.71 7.23
N LEU A 236 23.08 17.46 6.36
CA LEU A 236 21.67 17.87 6.49
C LEU A 236 20.77 16.72 6.97
N TRP A 237 20.89 15.57 6.34
CA TRP A 237 20.00 14.43 6.57
C TRP A 237 20.26 13.69 7.88
N THR A 238 21.42 13.94 8.49
CA THR A 238 21.84 13.35 9.78
C THR A 238 21.81 14.38 10.91
N SER A 239 21.29 15.59 10.67
CA SER A 239 21.29 16.64 11.70
C SER A 239 20.33 16.35 12.85
N ASP A 240 19.27 15.59 12.57
CA ASP A 240 18.16 15.30 13.46
C ASP A 240 17.60 13.89 13.15
N ASP A 241 16.80 13.33 14.07
CA ASP A 241 16.20 12.00 13.91
C ASP A 241 15.33 11.90 12.65
N PHE A 242 14.61 12.99 12.34
CA PHE A 242 13.74 13.12 11.18
C PHE A 242 14.00 14.45 10.47
N VAL A 243 14.16 14.40 9.15
CA VAL A 243 14.43 15.58 8.30
C VAL A 243 13.56 15.51 7.06
N ARG A 244 12.89 16.61 6.71
CA ARG A 244 12.09 16.77 5.50
C ARG A 244 12.42 18.10 4.84
N VAL A 245 12.45 18.13 3.51
CA VAL A 245 12.63 19.35 2.74
C VAL A 245 11.49 19.50 1.74
N TRP A 246 10.83 20.65 1.74
CA TRP A 246 9.86 21.01 0.69
C TRP A 246 10.47 22.09 -0.20
N TRP A 247 10.86 21.70 -1.41
CA TRP A 247 11.48 22.57 -2.39
C TRP A 247 10.43 23.42 -3.11
N LEU A 248 10.58 24.75 -3.09
CA LEU A 248 9.67 25.71 -3.71
C LEU A 248 10.30 26.25 -5.02
N PRO A 249 9.99 25.66 -6.19
CA PRO A 249 10.80 25.85 -7.40
C PRO A 249 10.85 27.30 -7.89
N TYR A 250 9.73 28.04 -7.82
CA TYR A 250 9.70 29.44 -8.31
C TYR A 250 10.35 30.44 -7.37
N MET A 251 10.52 30.10 -6.09
CA MET A 251 10.99 31.05 -5.09
C MET A 251 12.49 30.98 -4.86
N ARG A 252 13.17 29.94 -5.38
CA ARG A 252 14.55 29.60 -4.99
C ARG A 252 14.71 29.47 -3.47
N ARG A 253 13.69 28.89 -2.83
CA ARG A 253 13.63 28.64 -1.39
C ARG A 253 13.20 27.21 -1.14
N ALA A 254 13.44 26.73 0.07
CA ALA A 254 12.84 25.52 0.57
C ALA A 254 12.43 25.68 2.03
N ILE A 255 11.48 24.84 2.44
CA ILE A 255 11.10 24.69 3.83
C ILE A 255 11.88 23.48 4.36
N LEU A 256 12.75 23.71 5.34
CA LEU A 256 13.46 22.66 6.07
C LEU A 256 12.72 22.37 7.37
N TRP A 257 12.22 21.15 7.53
CA TRP A 257 11.64 20.65 8.77
C TRP A 257 12.52 19.57 9.36
N ARG A 258 12.79 19.69 10.66
CA ARG A 258 13.66 18.80 11.39
C ARG A 258 13.06 18.51 12.74
N ALA A 259 13.17 17.27 13.21
CA ALA A 259 12.65 16.87 14.50
C ALA A 259 13.55 15.85 15.18
N SER A 260 13.70 16.03 16.49
CA SER A 260 14.48 15.14 17.35
C SER A 260 13.69 14.83 18.62
N GLN A 261 13.96 13.66 19.21
CA GLN A 261 13.36 13.29 20.49
C GLN A 261 13.67 14.32 21.58
N THR A 262 12.67 14.60 22.43
CA THR A 262 12.81 15.59 23.49
C THR A 262 12.11 15.17 24.78
N SER A 263 12.52 15.79 25.89
CA SER A 263 11.85 15.73 27.20
C SER A 263 11.25 17.08 27.61
N LYS A 264 11.28 18.07 26.71
CA LYS A 264 10.67 19.38 26.93
C LYS A 264 9.15 19.25 27.09
N PRO A 265 8.49 20.17 27.82
CA PRO A 265 7.03 20.14 27.94
C PRO A 265 6.35 20.39 26.58
N PRO A 266 5.17 19.79 26.33
CA PRO A 266 4.41 20.01 25.10
C PRO A 266 4.14 21.48 24.82
N ARG A 267 4.33 21.87 23.55
CA ARG A 267 4.15 23.24 23.08
C ARG A 267 3.52 23.18 21.70
N LYS A 268 2.32 23.75 21.54
CA LYS A 268 1.65 23.83 20.25
C LYS A 268 2.41 24.76 19.29
N PRO A 269 2.34 24.51 17.98
CA PRO A 269 2.84 25.46 16.99
C PRO A 269 2.05 26.78 17.06
N GLU A 270 2.70 27.87 16.65
CA GLU A 270 2.02 29.15 16.50
C GLU A 270 0.93 29.05 15.43
N TYR A 271 -0.27 29.51 15.78
CA TYR A 271 -1.42 29.43 14.90
C TYR A 271 -1.32 30.45 13.75
N ASN A 272 -1.33 29.96 12.51
CA ASN A 272 -1.53 30.80 11.33
C ASN A 272 -2.95 30.61 10.78
N TRP A 273 -3.76 31.68 10.81
CA TRP A 273 -5.13 31.68 10.29
C TRP A 273 -5.20 31.30 8.80
N TYR A 274 -4.16 31.63 8.02
CA TYR A 274 -4.08 31.30 6.60
C TYR A 274 -3.80 29.81 6.39
N GLY A 275 -3.24 29.10 7.38
CA GLY A 275 -3.13 27.63 7.34
C GLY A 275 -4.46 26.89 7.51
N GLY A 276 -5.56 27.60 7.81
CA GLY A 276 -6.90 27.05 7.96
C GLY A 276 -7.78 27.15 6.70
N SER A 277 -9.10 27.17 6.91
CA SER A 277 -10.11 27.17 5.83
C SER A 277 -9.96 28.34 4.84
N VAL A 278 -9.52 29.52 5.30
CA VAL A 278 -9.39 30.69 4.41
C VAL A 278 -8.28 30.48 3.37
N GLY A 279 -7.08 30.07 3.78
CA GLY A 279 -6.02 29.77 2.82
C GLY A 279 -6.34 28.55 1.98
N TYR A 280 -7.04 27.56 2.54
CA TYR A 280 -7.55 26.41 1.78
C TYR A 280 -8.38 26.84 0.57
N HIS A 281 -9.45 27.61 0.80
CA HIS A 281 -10.32 28.05 -0.30
C HIS A 281 -9.64 29.06 -1.22
N THR A 282 -8.79 29.95 -0.68
CA THR A 282 -8.05 30.93 -1.48
C THR A 282 -7.12 30.23 -2.47
N TYR A 283 -6.30 29.28 -2.01
CA TYR A 283 -5.38 28.57 -2.88
C TYR A 283 -6.12 27.72 -3.91
N HIS A 284 -7.20 27.04 -3.50
CA HIS A 284 -8.01 26.23 -4.39
C HIS A 284 -8.64 27.03 -5.55
N ILE A 285 -9.14 28.24 -5.28
CA ILE A 285 -9.65 29.17 -6.30
C ILE A 285 -8.52 29.66 -7.21
N LEU A 286 -7.38 30.07 -6.65
CA LEU A 286 -6.26 30.57 -7.43
C LEU A 286 -5.64 29.49 -8.33
N LEU A 287 -5.54 28.25 -7.85
CA LEU A 287 -5.12 27.11 -8.65
C LEU A 287 -6.10 26.82 -9.77
N TYR A 288 -7.40 26.86 -9.50
CA TYR A 288 -8.44 26.68 -10.53
C TYR A 288 -8.31 27.72 -11.65
N ILE A 289 -8.16 29.01 -11.30
CA ILE A 289 -7.94 30.08 -12.29
C ILE A 289 -6.63 29.84 -13.06
N SER A 290 -5.59 29.38 -12.38
CA SER A 290 -4.28 29.11 -12.98
C SER A 290 -4.31 27.96 -14.00
N GLN A 291 -5.32 27.08 -13.98
CA GLN A 291 -5.50 26.09 -15.06
C GLN A 291 -5.79 26.76 -16.41
N TYR A 292 -6.47 27.91 -16.41
CA TYR A 292 -6.81 28.67 -17.63
C TYR A 292 -5.76 29.74 -17.98
N VAL A 293 -5.03 30.23 -16.98
CA VAL A 293 -3.94 31.19 -17.16
C VAL A 293 -2.67 30.70 -16.44
N PRO A 294 -1.99 29.65 -16.96
CA PRO A 294 -0.88 29.00 -16.24
C PRO A 294 0.29 29.93 -15.89
N ARG A 295 0.53 30.96 -16.70
CA ARG A 295 1.60 31.96 -16.48
C ARG A 295 1.44 32.75 -15.18
N PHE A 296 0.25 32.76 -14.59
CA PHE A 296 -0.06 33.41 -13.31
C PHE A 296 0.42 32.58 -12.10
N LEU A 297 0.63 31.27 -12.28
CA LEU A 297 0.90 30.32 -11.21
C LEU A 297 2.14 30.65 -10.35
N PRO A 298 3.29 31.10 -10.91
CA PRO A 298 4.44 31.47 -10.08
C PRO A 298 4.13 32.57 -9.06
N TRP A 299 3.27 33.54 -9.41
CA TRP A 299 2.82 34.57 -8.49
C TRP A 299 1.88 34.00 -7.42
N VAL A 300 0.98 33.08 -7.80
CA VAL A 300 0.09 32.38 -6.85
C VAL A 300 0.90 31.63 -5.82
N GLU A 301 1.92 30.87 -6.24
CA GLU A 301 2.82 30.15 -5.33
C GLU A 301 3.49 31.15 -4.39
N TRP A 302 4.13 32.22 -4.92
CA TRP A 302 4.75 33.27 -4.12
C TRP A 302 3.82 33.84 -3.04
N PHE A 303 2.59 34.18 -3.42
CA PHE A 303 1.59 34.73 -2.52
C PHE A 303 1.15 33.71 -1.45
N VAL A 304 0.77 32.50 -1.85
CA VAL A 304 0.20 31.49 -0.94
C VAL A 304 1.22 31.01 0.08
N PHE A 305 2.42 30.61 -0.36
CA PHE A 305 3.46 30.15 0.57
C PHE A 305 4.06 31.32 1.37
N GLY A 306 4.08 32.53 0.80
CA GLY A 306 4.45 33.74 1.54
C GLY A 306 3.50 34.03 2.70
N MET A 307 2.19 33.89 2.49
CA MET A 307 1.16 34.03 3.53
C MET A 307 1.17 32.88 4.56
N GLN A 308 1.45 31.66 4.11
CA GLN A 308 1.42 30.48 4.98
C GLN A 308 2.68 30.33 5.85
N TYR A 309 3.85 30.62 5.29
CA TYR A 309 5.14 30.30 5.93
C TYR A 309 6.03 31.53 6.13
N GLY A 310 5.80 32.62 5.40
CA GLY A 310 6.58 33.85 5.47
C GLY A 310 7.18 34.28 4.12
N PHE A 311 7.19 35.59 3.90
CA PHE A 311 7.82 36.20 2.71
C PHE A 311 9.35 36.31 2.83
N GLY A 312 9.89 36.32 4.04
CA GLY A 312 11.33 36.41 4.30
C GLY A 312 12.00 35.04 4.45
N ASN A 313 13.32 35.01 4.28
CA ASN A 313 14.14 33.87 4.69
C ASN A 313 14.33 33.90 6.21
N GLY A 314 14.54 32.74 6.82
CA GLY A 314 14.73 32.60 8.26
C GLY A 314 13.43 32.63 9.08
N SER A 315 12.25 32.70 8.44
CA SER A 315 10.98 32.51 9.15
C SER A 315 10.92 31.10 9.73
N THR A 316 10.71 31.01 11.04
CA THR A 316 10.70 29.75 11.80
C THR A 316 9.35 29.48 12.45
N MET A 317 8.95 28.22 12.50
CA MET A 317 7.86 27.71 13.32
C MET A 317 8.36 26.46 14.05
N SER A 318 7.90 26.23 15.28
CA SER A 318 8.33 25.05 16.05
C SER A 318 7.26 24.61 17.03
N ALA A 319 7.28 23.33 17.39
CA ALA A 319 6.40 22.76 18.40
C ALA A 319 7.09 21.61 19.14
N VAL A 320 6.51 21.23 20.27
CA VAL A 320 6.82 20.00 21.00
C VAL A 320 5.54 19.20 21.10
N GLU A 321 5.50 18.06 20.42
CA GLU A 321 4.30 17.23 20.28
C GLU A 321 4.67 15.76 20.40
N GLU A 322 3.68 14.94 20.72
CA GLU A 322 3.82 13.49 20.68
C GLU A 322 4.35 13.03 19.31
N LYS A 323 5.30 12.08 19.29
CA LYS A 323 5.96 11.60 18.07
C LYS A 323 4.99 11.29 16.93
N ARG A 324 3.90 10.58 17.21
CA ARG A 324 2.86 10.31 16.21
C ARG A 324 2.37 11.61 15.58
N THR A 325 1.87 12.55 16.38
CA THR A 325 1.30 13.81 15.91
C THR A 325 2.33 14.68 15.19
N GLY A 326 3.55 14.77 15.73
CA GLY A 326 4.62 15.58 15.14
C GLY A 326 5.09 15.09 13.77
N LEU A 327 4.91 13.81 13.44
CA LEU A 327 5.28 13.24 12.13
C LEU A 327 4.18 13.38 11.06
N LEU A 328 2.93 13.63 11.45
CA LEU A 328 1.81 13.73 10.52
C LEU A 328 1.78 15.09 9.81
N MET A 329 1.15 15.10 8.64
CA MET A 329 0.86 16.31 7.87
C MET A 329 -0.57 16.30 7.39
N ASN A 330 -1.16 17.49 7.27
CA ASN A 330 -2.49 17.63 6.71
C ASN A 330 -2.44 17.50 5.18
N CYS A 331 -3.00 16.43 4.63
CA CYS A 331 -3.27 16.31 3.20
C CYS A 331 -4.54 17.07 2.84
N LEU A 332 -4.40 18.37 2.60
CA LEU A 332 -5.55 19.26 2.41
C LEU A 332 -6.21 19.11 1.03
N TYR A 333 -5.45 18.83 -0.01
CA TYR A 333 -5.92 18.91 -1.40
C TYR A 333 -5.97 17.54 -2.07
N SER A 334 -7.02 17.29 -2.86
CA SER A 334 -6.99 16.21 -3.86
C SER A 334 -5.77 16.43 -4.76
N GLN A 335 -5.02 15.36 -5.03
CA GLN A 335 -3.71 15.49 -5.67
C GLN A 335 -3.33 14.23 -6.46
N PHE A 336 -2.63 14.46 -7.57
CA PHE A 336 -1.75 13.45 -8.14
C PHE A 336 -0.43 13.47 -7.37
N VAL A 337 0.18 12.32 -7.22
CA VAL A 337 1.47 12.17 -6.55
C VAL A 337 2.30 11.24 -7.39
N ASN A 338 3.45 11.71 -7.87
CA ASN A 338 4.46 10.89 -8.53
C ASN A 338 5.71 10.93 -7.67
N GLU A 339 6.23 9.78 -7.25
CA GLU A 339 7.34 9.72 -6.32
C GLU A 339 8.30 8.60 -6.70
N TRP A 340 9.58 8.92 -6.65
CA TRP A 340 10.65 8.03 -7.04
C TRP A 340 11.78 8.09 -6.03
N SER A 341 12.47 6.98 -5.88
CA SER A 341 13.67 6.86 -5.09
C SER A 341 14.91 6.92 -5.97
N ILE A 342 15.94 7.67 -5.55
CA ILE A 342 17.27 7.74 -6.19
C ILE A 342 18.35 7.71 -5.10
N PRO A 343 19.63 7.47 -5.44
CA PRO A 343 20.71 7.57 -4.47
C PRO A 343 20.76 8.96 -3.83
N LEU A 344 20.97 9.02 -2.51
CA LEU A 344 20.99 10.30 -1.79
C LEU A 344 22.07 11.29 -2.30
N SER A 345 23.17 10.75 -2.81
CA SER A 345 24.27 11.53 -3.41
C SER A 345 23.83 12.33 -4.63
N ASP A 346 22.83 11.85 -5.36
CA ASP A 346 22.44 12.40 -6.66
C ASP A 346 21.36 13.48 -6.52
N GLY A 347 20.79 13.62 -5.32
CA GLY A 347 19.74 14.58 -4.99
C GLY A 347 20.03 16.03 -5.39
N PRO A 348 21.18 16.62 -5.00
CA PRO A 348 21.53 17.99 -5.37
C PRO A 348 21.52 18.23 -6.89
N GLU A 349 22.01 17.27 -7.67
CA GLU A 349 22.05 17.36 -9.12
C GLU A 349 20.64 17.23 -9.71
N ALA A 350 19.88 16.22 -9.30
CA ALA A 350 18.52 15.99 -9.76
C ALA A 350 17.61 17.22 -9.50
N LEU A 351 17.66 17.78 -8.30
CA LEU A 351 16.91 18.99 -7.93
C LEU A 351 17.34 20.21 -8.75
N THR A 352 18.63 20.35 -9.01
CA THR A 352 19.17 21.44 -9.84
C THR A 352 18.69 21.33 -11.29
N ARG A 353 18.77 20.14 -11.89
CA ARG A 353 18.34 19.89 -13.27
C ARG A 353 16.84 20.10 -13.44
N LEU A 354 16.03 19.57 -12.52
CA LEU A 354 14.59 19.76 -12.52
C LEU A 354 14.20 21.24 -12.34
N THR A 355 14.93 21.97 -11.49
CA THR A 355 14.71 23.41 -11.30
C THR A 355 15.01 24.19 -12.57
N LYS A 356 16.17 23.95 -13.20
CA LYS A 356 16.51 24.57 -14.49
C LYS A 356 15.43 24.32 -15.54
N TRP A 357 14.93 23.08 -15.60
CA TRP A 357 13.85 22.71 -16.50
C TRP A 357 12.56 23.49 -16.24
N ILE A 358 12.09 23.56 -14.98
CA ILE A 358 10.90 24.33 -14.58
C ILE A 358 11.05 25.83 -14.93
N HIS A 359 12.28 26.36 -14.88
CA HIS A 359 12.60 27.76 -15.23
C HIS A 359 12.89 27.99 -16.72
N GLY A 360 12.75 26.97 -17.57
CA GLY A 360 12.91 27.10 -19.02
C GLY A 360 14.34 26.99 -19.55
N ASP A 361 15.31 26.63 -18.71
CA ASP A 361 16.69 26.35 -19.11
C ASP A 361 16.83 24.91 -19.62
N GLU A 362 16.41 24.68 -20.87
CA GLU A 362 16.45 23.37 -21.52
C GLU A 362 17.88 22.82 -21.59
N GLN A 363 18.85 23.62 -22.03
CA GLN A 363 20.24 23.19 -22.19
C GLN A 363 20.90 22.85 -20.86
N GLY A 364 20.74 23.69 -19.85
CA GLY A 364 21.34 23.47 -18.54
C GLY A 364 20.66 22.36 -17.72
N SER A 365 19.40 22.02 -18.04
CA SER A 365 18.69 20.90 -17.41
C SER A 365 19.10 19.54 -17.96
N GLY A 366 19.42 19.46 -19.25
CA GLY A 366 19.68 18.19 -19.93
C GLY A 366 18.47 17.25 -20.03
N ILE A 367 17.24 17.74 -19.78
CA ILE A 367 16.01 16.95 -19.92
C ILE A 367 15.47 17.14 -21.35
N PRO A 368 15.20 16.06 -22.11
CA PRO A 368 14.94 16.13 -23.56
C PRO A 368 13.51 16.56 -23.92
N PHE A 369 12.71 17.02 -22.95
CA PHE A 369 11.34 17.47 -23.17
C PHE A 369 11.26 18.97 -22.96
N SER A 370 10.53 19.69 -23.82
CA SER A 370 10.40 21.14 -23.63
C SER A 370 9.50 21.46 -22.42
N PRO A 371 9.91 22.38 -21.51
CA PRO A 371 9.08 22.94 -20.43
C PRO A 371 8.14 24.05 -20.92
N LYS A 372 8.14 24.38 -22.22
CA LYS A 372 7.32 25.47 -22.75
C LYS A 372 5.84 25.25 -22.45
N GLY A 373 5.24 26.20 -21.73
CA GLY A 373 3.82 26.15 -21.34
C GLY A 373 3.54 25.28 -20.12
N VAL A 374 4.57 24.68 -19.51
CA VAL A 374 4.45 23.88 -18.29
C VAL A 374 4.62 24.80 -17.09
N TYR A 375 3.59 24.84 -16.25
CA TYR A 375 3.62 25.52 -14.96
C TYR A 375 3.14 24.52 -13.92
N VAL A 376 3.96 24.28 -12.92
CA VAL A 376 3.71 23.34 -11.83
C VAL A 376 3.37 24.10 -10.56
N HIS A 377 2.81 23.43 -9.57
CA HIS A 377 2.51 23.97 -8.25
C HIS A 377 2.74 22.88 -7.23
N SER A 378 2.62 23.21 -5.95
CA SER A 378 3.05 22.37 -4.84
C SER A 378 4.57 22.31 -4.75
N PRO A 379 5.13 22.31 -3.52
CA PRO A 379 6.53 21.98 -3.36
C PRO A 379 6.81 20.55 -3.83
N ILE A 380 8.04 20.34 -4.28
CA ILE A 380 8.60 19.00 -4.41
C ILE A 380 9.01 18.57 -3.00
N GLU A 381 8.38 17.52 -2.49
CA GLU A 381 8.74 16.96 -1.19
C GLU A 381 9.95 16.04 -1.35
N VAL A 382 10.95 16.25 -0.50
CA VAL A 382 12.25 15.58 -0.52
C VAL A 382 12.43 14.91 0.83
N ARG A 383 12.52 13.58 0.80
CA ARG A 383 12.54 12.72 1.99
C ARG A 383 13.68 11.71 1.90
N VAL A 384 14.11 11.19 3.03
CA VAL A 384 15.17 10.18 3.08
C VAL A 384 14.74 8.92 3.80
N ALA A 385 15.26 7.79 3.35
CA ALA A 385 15.19 6.53 4.08
C ALA A 385 16.53 5.81 3.95
N ASN A 386 16.84 4.96 4.92
CA ASN A 386 18.06 4.18 4.90
C ASN A 386 17.77 2.79 5.46
N ALA A 387 18.01 1.77 4.63
CA ALA A 387 17.75 0.39 5.00
C ALA A 387 18.50 -0.01 6.28
N GLN A 388 17.77 -0.57 7.25
CA GLN A 388 18.34 -1.09 8.49
C GLN A 388 18.21 -2.62 8.58
N SER A 389 17.26 -3.21 7.87
CA SER A 389 16.97 -4.64 7.96
C SER A 389 17.83 -5.52 7.04
N SER A 390 18.21 -6.69 7.54
CA SER A 390 18.82 -7.76 6.75
C SER A 390 17.82 -8.50 5.85
N SER A 391 16.54 -8.52 6.23
CA SER A 391 15.46 -9.19 5.49
C SER A 391 14.75 -8.21 4.57
N ARG A 392 15.45 -7.78 3.50
CA ARG A 392 14.92 -6.79 2.57
C ARG A 392 13.81 -7.38 1.69
N PRO A 393 12.70 -6.66 1.48
CA PRO A 393 11.69 -7.07 0.51
C PRO A 393 12.28 -7.20 -0.88
N TYR A 394 11.77 -8.12 -1.70
CA TYR A 394 12.20 -8.22 -3.10
C TYR A 394 11.89 -6.94 -3.90
N LEU A 395 10.71 -6.36 -3.68
CA LEU A 395 10.28 -5.12 -4.33
C LEU A 395 10.59 -3.87 -3.49
N ASP A 396 11.68 -3.89 -2.73
CA ASP A 396 12.15 -2.75 -1.93
C ASP A 396 12.48 -1.55 -2.83
N THR A 397 11.79 -0.42 -2.62
CA THR A 397 12.01 0.81 -3.39
C THR A 397 13.30 1.53 -3.00
N GLN A 398 14.00 1.13 -1.93
CA GLN A 398 15.26 1.73 -1.52
C GLN A 398 16.44 1.29 -2.39
N GLN A 399 17.37 2.20 -2.59
CA GLN A 399 18.59 1.98 -3.34
C GLN A 399 19.53 1.01 -2.59
N PRO A 400 20.01 -0.06 -3.23
CA PRO A 400 20.87 -1.03 -2.56
C PRO A 400 22.21 -0.44 -2.09
N GLY A 401 22.54 -0.67 -0.81
CA GLY A 401 23.85 -0.35 -0.24
C GLY A 401 24.12 1.13 0.01
N VAL A 402 23.17 2.03 -0.29
CA VAL A 402 23.31 3.47 -0.09
C VAL A 402 22.04 4.08 0.50
N PRO A 403 22.12 5.19 1.24
CA PRO A 403 20.95 5.94 1.65
C PRO A 403 20.12 6.39 0.44
N THR A 404 18.82 6.36 0.61
CA THR A 404 17.85 6.62 -0.45
C THR A 404 17.22 8.00 -0.26
N LEU A 405 17.12 8.75 -1.35
CA LEU A 405 16.31 9.95 -1.46
C LEU A 405 15.01 9.64 -2.17
N TYR A 406 13.89 10.07 -1.61
CA TYR A 406 12.59 10.07 -2.26
C TYR A 406 12.25 11.49 -2.71
N LEU A 407 11.95 11.65 -3.99
CA LEU A 407 11.52 12.89 -4.61
C LEU A 407 10.06 12.77 -5.02
N ASN A 408 9.23 13.68 -4.53
CA ASN A 408 7.79 13.66 -4.71
C ASN A 408 7.30 14.85 -5.53
N ALA A 409 6.92 14.59 -6.77
CA ALA A 409 6.30 15.52 -7.69
C ALA A 409 4.76 15.50 -7.53
N THR A 410 4.26 16.23 -6.53
CA THR A 410 2.83 16.40 -6.29
C THR A 410 2.20 17.44 -7.23
N LEU A 411 0.97 17.19 -7.66
CA LEU A 411 0.14 18.17 -8.38
C LEU A 411 -1.28 18.18 -7.81
N TYR A 412 -1.69 19.29 -7.20
CA TYR A 412 -3.05 19.48 -6.70
C TYR A 412 -4.11 19.54 -7.83
N ARG A 413 -5.30 19.04 -7.52
CA ARG A 413 -6.47 18.93 -8.41
C ARG A 413 -7.60 19.82 -7.90
N PRO A 414 -7.57 21.14 -8.17
CA PRO A 414 -8.61 22.04 -7.69
C PRO A 414 -9.96 21.65 -8.28
N TYR A 415 -10.94 21.43 -7.41
CA TYR A 415 -12.30 20.97 -7.72
C TYR A 415 -12.31 19.63 -8.46
N GLY A 416 -11.29 18.80 -8.23
CA GLY A 416 -11.12 17.50 -8.90
C GLY A 416 -10.61 17.60 -10.34
N GLN A 417 -10.33 18.79 -10.87
CA GLN A 417 -9.87 18.94 -12.25
C GLN A 417 -8.38 18.63 -12.38
N ASP A 418 -8.05 17.87 -13.42
CA ASP A 418 -6.68 17.47 -13.71
C ASP A 418 -5.87 18.67 -14.21
N PRO A 419 -4.68 18.92 -13.65
CA PRO A 419 -3.85 20.05 -14.06
C PRO A 419 -3.28 19.83 -15.47
N PRO A 420 -3.28 20.86 -16.34
CA PRO A 420 -2.87 20.72 -17.74
C PRO A 420 -1.38 20.38 -17.90
N ALA A 421 -0.56 20.67 -16.89
CA ALA A 421 0.87 20.37 -16.88
C ALA A 421 1.19 18.88 -16.61
N ARG A 422 0.22 18.07 -16.16
CA ARG A 422 0.46 16.72 -15.60
C ARG A 422 1.32 15.84 -16.49
N GLU A 423 0.90 15.62 -17.73
CA GLU A 423 1.54 14.66 -18.63
C GLU A 423 2.98 15.05 -18.93
N ARG A 424 3.22 16.27 -19.41
CA ARG A 424 4.57 16.75 -19.72
C ARG A 424 5.46 16.87 -18.48
N TYR A 425 4.91 17.24 -17.33
CA TYR A 425 5.69 17.29 -16.09
C TYR A 425 6.13 15.90 -15.64
N TYR A 426 5.22 14.91 -15.64
CA TYR A 426 5.56 13.54 -15.25
C TYR A 426 6.45 12.85 -16.29
N GLU A 427 6.29 13.12 -17.59
CA GLU A 427 7.22 12.67 -18.63
C GLU A 427 8.66 13.14 -18.35
N ALA A 428 8.84 14.44 -18.08
CA ALA A 428 10.14 15.02 -17.77
C ALA A 428 10.71 14.52 -16.43
N PHE A 429 9.86 14.46 -15.40
CA PHE A 429 10.25 14.01 -14.06
C PHE A 429 10.68 12.55 -14.06
N GLU A 430 9.86 11.65 -14.60
CA GLU A 430 10.17 10.22 -14.64
C GLU A 430 11.41 9.92 -15.48
N HIS A 431 11.59 10.62 -16.62
CA HIS A 431 12.82 10.48 -17.40
C HIS A 431 14.06 10.82 -16.59
N LEU A 432 14.04 11.96 -15.87
CA LEU A 432 15.13 12.34 -14.99
C LEU A 432 15.38 11.28 -13.92
N MET A 433 14.33 10.75 -13.28
CA MET A 433 14.48 9.72 -12.24
C MET A 433 15.11 8.43 -12.78
N LYS A 434 14.79 8.06 -14.02
CA LYS A 434 15.36 6.88 -14.68
C LYS A 434 16.85 7.00 -15.01
N GLU A 435 17.34 8.20 -15.32
CA GLU A 435 18.78 8.43 -15.53
C GLU A 435 19.60 8.12 -14.26
N TYR A 436 18.99 8.27 -13.09
CA TYR A 436 19.57 7.91 -11.79
C TYR A 436 19.20 6.50 -11.32
N GLN A 437 18.75 5.61 -12.23
CA GLN A 437 18.32 4.25 -11.92
C GLN A 437 17.24 4.21 -10.81
N GLY A 438 16.35 5.20 -10.84
CA GLY A 438 15.38 5.38 -9.77
C GLY A 438 14.30 4.29 -9.75
N ARG A 439 13.69 4.06 -8.58
CA ARG A 439 12.57 3.12 -8.43
C ARG A 439 11.30 3.89 -8.09
N PRO A 440 10.17 3.65 -8.77
CA PRO A 440 8.92 4.33 -8.45
C PRO A 440 8.38 3.85 -7.09
N HIS A 441 7.74 4.74 -6.33
CA HIS A 441 6.99 4.34 -5.15
C HIS A 441 5.67 3.68 -5.57
N TRP A 442 5.43 2.44 -5.14
CA TRP A 442 4.33 1.59 -5.63
C TRP A 442 2.90 2.15 -5.46
N ALA A 443 2.64 2.86 -4.36
CA ALA A 443 1.35 3.52 -4.15
C ALA A 443 1.10 4.72 -5.10
N LYS A 444 2.15 5.31 -5.67
CA LYS A 444 2.05 6.60 -6.36
C LYS A 444 1.72 6.43 -7.84
N ASN A 445 1.44 7.54 -8.52
CA ASN A 445 1.25 7.59 -9.95
C ASN A 445 2.61 7.55 -10.66
N PHE A 446 2.72 6.70 -11.67
CA PHE A 446 3.79 6.74 -12.65
C PHE A 446 3.26 6.20 -13.98
N GLN A 447 3.83 6.63 -15.11
CA GLN A 447 3.27 6.35 -16.44
C GLN A 447 4.23 5.60 -17.36
N SER A 448 5.54 5.76 -17.16
CA SER A 448 6.55 5.27 -18.10
C SER A 448 7.24 3.99 -17.63
N VAL A 449 6.74 3.30 -16.61
CA VAL A 449 7.37 2.10 -16.03
C VAL A 449 6.73 0.84 -16.60
N ASP A 450 7.55 -0.04 -17.17
CA ASP A 450 7.18 -1.37 -17.61
C ASP A 450 8.10 -2.44 -16.99
N HIS A 451 7.78 -3.70 -17.28
CA HIS A 451 8.57 -4.84 -16.80
C HIS A 451 10.04 -4.78 -17.22
N ALA A 452 10.33 -4.32 -18.44
CA ALA A 452 11.70 -4.25 -18.94
C ALA A 452 12.54 -3.25 -18.12
N TYR A 453 11.99 -2.07 -17.83
CA TYR A 453 12.62 -1.11 -16.94
C TYR A 453 12.78 -1.68 -15.52
N LEU A 454 11.74 -2.28 -14.95
CA LEU A 454 11.82 -2.85 -13.60
C LEU A 454 12.84 -3.99 -13.49
N SER A 455 12.92 -4.86 -14.49
CA SER A 455 13.94 -5.91 -14.57
C SER A 455 15.35 -5.30 -14.56
N SER A 456 15.55 -4.15 -15.21
CA SER A 456 16.87 -3.49 -15.20
C SER A 456 17.26 -2.91 -13.83
N VAL A 457 16.30 -2.42 -13.03
CA VAL A 457 16.59 -1.77 -11.73
C VAL A 457 16.45 -2.70 -10.51
N TYR A 458 15.66 -3.77 -10.61
CA TYR A 458 15.50 -4.78 -9.55
C TYR A 458 16.33 -6.04 -9.79
N GLY A 459 16.58 -6.41 -11.05
CA GLY A 459 17.36 -7.58 -11.40
C GLY A 459 16.77 -8.88 -10.79
N PRO A 460 17.60 -9.74 -10.17
CA PRO A 460 17.16 -11.02 -9.61
C PRO A 460 16.04 -10.92 -8.57
N ASP A 461 15.93 -9.81 -7.84
CA ASP A 461 14.88 -9.66 -6.83
C ASP A 461 13.48 -9.65 -7.49
N LEU A 462 13.34 -9.09 -8.71
CA LEU A 462 12.06 -9.14 -9.43
C LEU A 462 11.73 -10.58 -9.86
N ASP A 463 12.73 -11.31 -10.34
CA ASP A 463 12.57 -12.71 -10.76
C ASP A 463 12.15 -13.60 -9.57
N ASP A 464 12.79 -13.42 -8.41
CA ASP A 464 12.45 -14.14 -7.18
C ASP A 464 11.05 -13.79 -6.67
N TYR A 465 10.66 -12.50 -6.69
CA TYR A 465 9.30 -12.10 -6.35
C TYR A 465 8.28 -12.79 -7.26
N LEU A 466 8.52 -12.78 -8.58
CA LEU A 466 7.61 -13.38 -9.56
C LEU A 466 7.54 -14.90 -9.41
N ARG A 467 8.66 -15.55 -9.08
CA ARG A 467 8.69 -16.97 -8.74
C ARG A 467 7.78 -17.26 -7.55
N VAL A 468 7.97 -16.58 -6.42
CA VAL A 468 7.14 -16.78 -5.22
C VAL A 468 5.67 -16.52 -5.54
N ARG A 469 5.36 -15.45 -6.26
CA ARG A 469 3.98 -15.12 -6.67
C ARG A 469 3.34 -16.22 -7.51
N ASN A 470 4.05 -16.74 -8.51
CA ASN A 470 3.56 -17.83 -9.36
C ASN A 470 3.35 -19.13 -8.58
N GLU A 471 4.20 -19.42 -7.58
CA GLU A 471 4.06 -20.60 -6.74
C GLU A 471 2.82 -20.54 -5.84
N VAL A 472 2.52 -19.37 -5.24
CA VAL A 472 1.40 -19.24 -4.29
C VAL A 472 0.04 -18.88 -4.92
N ASP A 473 0.05 -18.37 -6.16
CA ASP A 473 -1.14 -18.01 -6.93
C ASP A 473 -0.94 -18.32 -8.43
N PRO A 474 -0.89 -19.61 -8.81
CA PRO A 474 -0.63 -20.04 -10.20
C PRO A 474 -1.73 -19.62 -11.18
N ASP A 475 -2.96 -19.42 -10.68
CA ASP A 475 -4.11 -19.01 -11.48
C ASP A 475 -4.27 -17.48 -11.60
N GLY A 476 -3.47 -16.70 -10.87
CA GLY A 476 -3.51 -15.24 -10.87
C GLY A 476 -4.79 -14.65 -10.26
N MET A 477 -5.36 -15.28 -9.22
CA MET A 477 -6.55 -14.80 -8.51
C MET A 477 -6.37 -13.41 -7.89
N PHE A 478 -5.15 -13.02 -7.53
CA PHE A 478 -4.88 -11.71 -6.94
C PHE A 478 -4.33 -10.70 -7.97
N VAL A 479 -4.13 -11.13 -9.21
CA VAL A 479 -3.49 -10.35 -10.28
C VAL A 479 -4.53 -9.58 -11.10
N GLY A 480 -4.25 -8.30 -11.35
CA GLY A 480 -5.10 -7.42 -12.17
C GLY A 480 -4.28 -6.60 -13.16
N SER A 481 -4.94 -5.71 -13.92
CA SER A 481 -4.30 -4.93 -15.00
C SER A 481 -3.07 -4.15 -14.54
N TRP A 482 -3.10 -3.57 -13.34
CA TRP A 482 -1.96 -2.84 -12.80
C TRP A 482 -0.73 -3.73 -12.63
N HIS A 483 -0.90 -4.99 -12.20
CA HIS A 483 0.21 -5.93 -12.06
C HIS A 483 0.77 -6.27 -13.44
N ARG A 484 -0.12 -6.55 -14.41
CA ARG A 484 0.25 -6.89 -15.78
C ARG A 484 1.02 -5.78 -16.48
N GLN A 485 0.59 -4.53 -16.34
CA GLN A 485 1.26 -3.39 -16.98
C GLN A 485 2.59 -3.03 -16.31
N THR A 486 2.74 -3.34 -15.02
CA THR A 486 3.86 -2.86 -14.21
C THR A 486 4.91 -3.94 -14.01
N ILE A 487 4.58 -5.02 -13.27
CA ILE A 487 5.56 -5.96 -12.72
C ILE A 487 5.59 -7.32 -13.43
N LEU A 488 4.63 -7.63 -14.31
CA LEU A 488 4.62 -8.90 -15.02
C LEU A 488 5.26 -8.78 -16.40
N PRO A 489 5.93 -9.84 -16.90
CA PRO A 489 6.39 -9.89 -18.28
C PRO A 489 5.26 -9.60 -19.28
N PRO A 490 5.58 -9.08 -20.47
CA PRO A 490 4.59 -8.84 -21.50
C PRO A 490 3.89 -10.15 -21.90
N ARG A 491 2.68 -10.03 -22.47
CA ARG A 491 1.85 -11.18 -22.86
C ARG A 491 2.51 -12.13 -23.86
N THR A 492 3.51 -11.65 -24.58
CA THR A 492 4.33 -12.43 -25.52
C THR A 492 5.27 -13.41 -24.83
N GLU A 493 5.64 -13.13 -23.58
CA GLU A 493 6.57 -13.95 -22.78
C GLU A 493 5.83 -14.73 -21.68
N LEU A 494 4.83 -14.11 -21.06
CA LEU A 494 4.00 -14.73 -20.03
C LEU A 494 2.52 -14.62 -20.41
N PRO A 495 1.87 -15.72 -20.81
CA PRO A 495 0.44 -15.74 -21.07
C PRO A 495 -0.39 -15.17 -19.92
N VAL A 496 -1.60 -14.73 -20.25
CA VAL A 496 -2.52 -14.21 -19.23
C VAL A 496 -2.98 -15.35 -18.33
N PHE A 497 -2.93 -15.13 -17.00
CA PHE A 497 -3.37 -16.14 -16.05
C PHE A 497 -4.88 -16.39 -16.15
N PRO A 498 -5.36 -17.60 -15.82
CA PRO A 498 -6.79 -17.95 -15.89
C PRO A 498 -7.74 -17.01 -15.14
N LEU A 499 -7.31 -16.42 -14.02
CA LEU A 499 -8.11 -15.51 -13.18
C LEU A 499 -7.63 -14.05 -13.23
N GLU A 500 -6.61 -13.74 -14.04
CA GLU A 500 -6.11 -12.36 -14.18
C GLU A 500 -7.19 -11.47 -14.79
N GLU A 501 -7.53 -10.40 -14.06
CA GLU A 501 -8.49 -9.41 -14.54
C GLU A 501 -7.84 -8.46 -15.53
N LYS A 502 -8.47 -8.30 -16.70
CA LYS A 502 -8.01 -7.42 -17.77
C LYS A 502 -8.79 -6.12 -17.75
N GLU A 503 -8.11 -4.99 -17.88
CA GLU A 503 -8.79 -3.72 -18.13
C GLU A 503 -9.40 -3.73 -19.55
N ILE A 504 -10.66 -3.29 -19.66
CA ILE A 504 -11.38 -3.19 -20.94
C ILE A 504 -11.82 -1.77 -21.26
N VAL A 505 -12.07 -0.94 -20.24
CA VAL A 505 -12.48 0.45 -20.44
C VAL A 505 -11.76 1.34 -19.45
N ARG A 506 -11.12 2.37 -20.00
CA ARG A 506 -10.62 3.54 -19.28
C ARG A 506 -11.27 4.78 -19.87
N ARG A 507 -12.01 5.52 -19.04
CA ARG A 507 -12.76 6.69 -19.52
C ARG A 507 -12.59 7.87 -18.59
N GLU A 508 -12.11 8.98 -19.15
CA GLU A 508 -12.04 10.26 -18.43
C GLU A 508 -13.43 10.79 -18.08
N ARG A 509 -13.59 11.25 -16.84
CA ARG A 509 -14.82 11.88 -16.35
C ARG A 509 -14.79 13.37 -16.62
N LYS A 510 -15.95 13.94 -16.94
CA LYS A 510 -16.11 15.40 -17.07
C LYS A 510 -15.79 16.17 -15.79
N THR A 511 -15.97 15.54 -14.64
CA THR A 511 -15.67 16.11 -13.31
C THR A 511 -14.22 15.89 -12.87
N GLY A 512 -13.38 15.34 -13.74
CA GLY A 512 -12.02 14.89 -13.45
C GLY A 512 -11.96 13.48 -12.85
N GLY A 513 -10.85 12.79 -13.10
CA GLY A 513 -10.61 11.40 -12.74
C GLY A 513 -11.11 10.43 -13.79
N THR A 514 -10.81 9.15 -13.59
CA THR A 514 -10.98 8.11 -14.62
C THR A 514 -11.87 6.98 -14.12
N ASP A 515 -12.85 6.59 -14.93
CA ASP A 515 -13.57 5.33 -14.77
C ASP A 515 -12.73 4.17 -15.28
N TRP A 516 -12.60 3.15 -14.43
CA TRP A 516 -11.91 1.91 -14.70
C TRP A 516 -12.92 0.75 -14.71
N LEU A 517 -12.87 -0.07 -15.76
CA LEU A 517 -13.68 -1.28 -15.89
C LEU A 517 -12.81 -2.46 -16.32
N GLY A 518 -12.95 -3.58 -15.61
CA GLY A 518 -12.29 -4.84 -15.87
C GLY A 518 -13.22 -5.88 -16.51
N GLU A 519 -12.64 -6.81 -17.25
CA GLU A 519 -13.28 -8.05 -17.67
C GLU A 519 -13.07 -9.12 -16.59
N GLN A 520 -14.19 -9.62 -16.06
CA GLN A 520 -14.18 -10.79 -15.18
C GLN A 520 -13.88 -12.05 -15.97
N ALA A 521 -13.12 -12.98 -15.39
CA ALA A 521 -12.94 -14.30 -15.96
C ALA A 521 -14.30 -14.96 -16.22
N ARG A 522 -14.52 -15.41 -17.46
CA ARG A 522 -15.75 -16.08 -17.86
C ARG A 522 -15.67 -17.55 -17.50
N TRP A 523 -16.83 -18.11 -17.21
CA TRP A 523 -17.03 -19.54 -17.01
C TRP A 523 -16.85 -20.37 -18.29
N TRP A 524 -16.87 -19.69 -19.43
CA TRP A 524 -17.00 -20.26 -20.77
C TRP A 524 -15.91 -19.66 -21.66
N ASP A 525 -14.95 -20.47 -22.05
CA ASP A 525 -13.81 -20.07 -22.88
C ASP A 525 -13.98 -20.41 -24.38
N GLY A 526 -15.23 -20.63 -24.83
CA GLY A 526 -15.55 -20.71 -26.25
C GLY A 526 -15.89 -22.10 -26.79
N GLY A 527 -16.38 -23.01 -25.94
CA GLY A 527 -17.00 -24.24 -26.43
C GLY A 527 -17.05 -25.40 -25.45
N ILE A 528 -16.31 -25.33 -24.34
CA ILE A 528 -16.28 -26.36 -23.32
C ILE A 528 -16.59 -25.64 -22.00
N ASP A 529 -17.70 -26.00 -21.34
CA ASP A 529 -17.82 -25.64 -19.93
C ASP A 529 -16.76 -26.48 -19.22
N VAL A 530 -15.85 -25.83 -18.51
CA VAL A 530 -14.70 -26.46 -17.84
C VAL A 530 -15.15 -27.60 -16.91
N PHE A 531 -16.43 -27.63 -16.54
CA PHE A 531 -17.08 -28.66 -15.75
C PHE A 531 -18.08 -29.54 -16.54
N SER A 532 -18.36 -29.23 -17.81
CA SER A 532 -19.13 -30.10 -18.72
C SER A 532 -18.21 -31.13 -19.40
N LYS A 533 -17.58 -32.01 -18.62
CA LYS A 533 -17.38 -33.38 -19.14
C LYS A 533 -18.80 -33.96 -19.25
N GLU A 534 -19.34 -33.96 -20.47
CA GLU A 534 -20.64 -34.55 -20.76
C GLU A 534 -20.70 -35.99 -20.21
N LYS A 535 -21.86 -36.34 -19.68
CA LYS A 535 -22.29 -37.71 -19.37
C LYS A 535 -22.28 -38.56 -20.65
N GLY A 536 -21.10 -38.97 -21.09
CA GLY A 536 -20.89 -39.87 -22.21
C GLY A 536 -20.17 -41.12 -21.72
N ASN A 537 -20.94 -42.17 -21.42
CA ASN A 537 -20.54 -43.57 -21.21
C ASN A 537 -19.03 -43.86 -21.06
N GLY A 538 -18.56 -43.90 -19.82
CA GLY A 538 -17.27 -44.50 -19.47
C GLY A 538 -17.07 -44.44 -17.96
N ASN A 539 -16.93 -45.60 -17.31
CA ASN A 539 -16.58 -45.72 -15.90
C ASN A 539 -15.33 -44.88 -15.59
N GLY A 540 -15.50 -43.77 -14.87
CA GLY A 540 -14.41 -42.91 -14.41
C GLY A 540 -14.91 -41.93 -13.37
N SER A 541 -14.82 -42.32 -12.11
CA SER A 541 -15.00 -41.44 -10.94
C SER A 541 -13.78 -40.52 -10.84
N GLU A 542 -13.80 -39.37 -11.52
CA GLU A 542 -12.89 -38.25 -11.24
C GLU A 542 -13.75 -37.10 -10.72
N SER A 543 -13.81 -36.97 -9.38
CA SER A 543 -14.70 -36.08 -8.63
C SER A 543 -14.16 -34.65 -8.53
N GLU A 544 -15.02 -33.69 -8.21
CA GLU A 544 -14.73 -32.28 -7.91
C GLU A 544 -13.67 -32.09 -6.80
N GLU A 545 -13.50 -33.09 -5.93
CA GLU A 545 -12.38 -33.19 -4.98
C GLU A 545 -11.03 -33.26 -5.70
N SER A 546 -10.96 -33.84 -6.90
CA SER A 546 -9.74 -33.97 -7.68
C SER A 546 -9.16 -32.61 -8.11
N PHE A 547 -9.96 -31.55 -8.27
CA PHE A 547 -9.42 -30.22 -8.59
C PHE A 547 -8.90 -29.49 -7.35
N ASP A 548 -9.62 -29.56 -6.22
CA ASP A 548 -9.15 -29.04 -4.93
C ASP A 548 -7.94 -29.86 -4.43
N LEU A 549 -7.88 -31.17 -4.70
CA LEU A 549 -6.75 -32.06 -4.42
C LEU A 549 -5.59 -31.86 -5.39
N MET A 550 -5.81 -31.60 -6.69
CA MET A 550 -4.72 -31.34 -7.64
C MET A 550 -4.10 -29.96 -7.43
N ALA A 551 -4.91 -28.91 -7.25
CA ALA A 551 -4.39 -27.59 -6.91
C ALA A 551 -3.80 -27.56 -5.48
N GLY A 552 -4.38 -28.32 -4.56
CA GLY A 552 -3.82 -28.58 -3.23
C GLY A 552 -2.49 -29.33 -3.32
N ALA A 553 -2.38 -30.37 -4.15
CA ALA A 553 -1.16 -31.16 -4.35
C ALA A 553 -0.07 -30.40 -5.13
N GLU A 554 -0.42 -29.59 -6.12
CA GLU A 554 0.51 -28.71 -6.84
C GLU A 554 1.05 -27.61 -5.90
N ALA A 555 0.23 -27.10 -4.98
CA ALA A 555 0.67 -26.21 -3.90
C ALA A 555 1.49 -26.95 -2.83
N GLU A 556 1.11 -28.15 -2.40
CA GLU A 556 1.88 -28.99 -1.45
C GLU A 556 3.23 -29.45 -2.04
N GLN A 557 3.35 -29.51 -3.36
CA GLN A 557 4.61 -29.73 -4.07
C GLN A 557 5.48 -28.47 -4.18
N SER A 558 4.97 -27.28 -3.84
CA SER A 558 5.82 -26.10 -3.67
C SER A 558 6.74 -26.33 -2.46
N ILE A 559 8.04 -26.26 -2.73
CA ILE A 559 9.11 -26.40 -1.75
C ILE A 559 8.95 -25.38 -0.59
N LEU A 560 8.28 -24.25 -0.83
CA LEU A 560 7.99 -23.23 0.17
C LEU A 560 6.89 -23.61 1.17
N LEU A 561 5.95 -24.49 0.79
CA LEU A 561 4.77 -24.84 1.59
C LEU A 561 4.98 -26.10 2.45
N GLN A 562 6.03 -26.88 2.22
CA GLN A 562 6.37 -28.06 3.03
C GLN A 562 6.80 -27.73 4.47
N SER A 563 7.21 -26.49 4.77
CA SER A 563 7.66 -26.04 6.10
C SER A 563 6.55 -25.49 7.00
N LEU A 564 5.26 -25.71 6.67
CA LEU A 564 4.14 -24.94 7.23
C LEU A 564 3.29 -25.64 8.29
N HIS A 565 3.62 -26.87 8.69
CA HIS A 565 2.67 -27.75 9.39
C HIS A 565 2.58 -27.61 10.92
N ASP A 566 3.30 -26.69 11.57
CA ASP A 566 3.46 -26.76 13.03
C ASP A 566 2.56 -25.85 13.91
N ASP A 567 1.69 -24.97 13.37
CA ASP A 567 1.12 -23.86 14.19
C ASP A 567 -0.42 -23.77 14.31
N LEU A 568 -1.18 -24.86 14.13
CA LEU A 568 -2.60 -24.88 14.55
C LEU A 568 -2.86 -26.02 15.54
N PRO A 569 -3.45 -25.77 16.73
CA PRO A 569 -3.96 -26.84 17.56
C PRO A 569 -5.08 -27.56 16.80
N THR A 570 -4.85 -28.84 16.49
CA THR A 570 -5.89 -29.72 15.96
C THR A 570 -7.05 -29.80 16.96
N PRO A 571 -8.31 -29.61 16.55
CA PRO A 571 -9.44 -29.89 17.42
C PRO A 571 -9.47 -31.41 17.70
N GLU A 572 -9.44 -31.79 18.98
CA GLU A 572 -9.58 -33.18 19.40
C GLU A 572 -10.91 -33.75 18.88
N VAL A 573 -10.82 -34.66 17.92
CA VAL A 573 -11.95 -35.49 17.50
C VAL A 573 -12.11 -36.58 18.55
N GLU A 574 -13.06 -36.40 19.48
CA GLU A 574 -13.51 -37.46 20.37
C GLU A 574 -14.02 -38.65 19.54
N LYS A 575 -13.21 -39.71 19.46
CA LYS A 575 -13.66 -41.03 19.01
C LYS A 575 -14.64 -41.59 20.03
N ARG A 576 -15.94 -41.45 19.76
CA ARG A 576 -16.98 -42.28 20.41
C ARG A 576 -16.75 -43.75 20.05
N VAL A 577 -16.14 -44.50 20.96
CA VAL A 577 -16.20 -45.96 20.98
C VAL A 577 -17.44 -46.36 21.78
N ARG A 578 -18.27 -47.21 21.17
CA ARG A 578 -19.42 -47.87 21.78
C ARG A 578 -19.00 -49.28 22.17
N GLU A 579 -19.64 -49.81 23.23
CA GLU A 579 -19.48 -51.13 23.90
C GLU A 579 -18.75 -50.98 25.24
N GLY A 580 -19.19 -51.53 26.36
CA GLY A 580 -20.30 -52.42 26.71
C GLY A 580 -20.24 -52.62 28.24
N THR A 581 -21.37 -52.98 28.84
CA THR A 581 -21.59 -53.26 30.26
C THR A 581 -20.55 -54.18 30.91
N GLU A 582 -20.05 -53.84 32.11
CA GLU A 582 -20.12 -54.70 33.30
C GLU A 582 -19.65 -53.99 34.59
N GLU A 583 -20.07 -54.58 35.71
CA GLU A 583 -20.18 -54.08 37.08
C GLU A 583 -18.86 -53.78 37.80
N GLY A 584 -18.92 -52.95 38.85
CA GLY A 584 -18.06 -53.16 40.02
C GLY A 584 -17.46 -51.95 40.72
N VAL A 585 -18.07 -51.64 41.88
CA VAL A 585 -17.43 -51.20 43.13
C VAL A 585 -17.20 -49.69 43.36
N THR A 586 -17.85 -49.28 44.44
CA THR A 586 -17.88 -48.00 45.17
C THR A 586 -16.57 -47.64 45.89
N GLY A 587 -16.25 -46.34 45.98
CA GLY A 587 -15.21 -45.86 46.90
C GLY A 587 -15.00 -44.33 46.91
N HIS A 588 -15.48 -43.71 47.98
CA HIS A 588 -15.40 -42.30 48.43
C HIS A 588 -14.09 -41.49 48.22
N GLY A 589 -14.22 -40.15 48.16
CA GLY A 589 -13.18 -39.18 48.61
C GLY A 589 -13.10 -37.86 47.80
N VAL A 590 -13.95 -36.86 48.02
CA VAL A 590 -13.72 -35.61 48.82
C VAL A 590 -12.93 -34.48 48.12
N PHE A 591 -13.59 -33.31 47.97
CA PHE A 591 -13.16 -31.88 48.04
C PHE A 591 -11.64 -31.54 48.01
N SER A 592 -11.09 -30.44 47.47
CA SER A 592 -11.57 -29.09 47.10
C SER A 592 -10.41 -28.26 46.52
N LYS A 593 -10.75 -27.27 45.68
CA LYS A 593 -10.20 -25.89 45.59
C LYS A 593 -8.69 -25.66 45.81
N MET A 594 -8.04 -25.16 44.75
CA MET A 594 -7.46 -23.80 44.71
C MET A 594 -7.68 -23.21 43.32
#